data_AF-A0A9X2VTR1-F1
#
_entry.id   AF-A0A9X2VTR1-F1
#
_cell.length_a   1.000
_cell.length_b   1.000
_cell.length_c   1.000
_cell.angle_alpha   90.00
_cell.angle_beta   90.00
_cell.angle_gamma   90.00
#
_symmetry.space_group_name_H-M   'P 1'
#
loop_
_entity.id
_entity.type
_entity.pdbx_description
1 polymer ?
#
loop_
_entity_poly.entity_id
_entity_poly.type
_entity_poly.pdbx_seq_one_letter_code
_entity_poly.pdbx_strand_id
1 'polypeptide(L)'
;MAEFGAALRELRGRKTQQNIADHAQRNHFYLHRPDLSAIERGHRLPTANELRAILHACDRADLVDEFIGLRERLVNPARASRPAWPWKWVAVAAAVVVVAAGVWFVATPGDTNAVYHRPVVIRHSDSDLRLAVVEDPGDRGAHVVSVESSSRELGMWRIGDPHKSDGNFFQVRALGRPSLCLEAFQESVAEQSYVVQWECLGREHQFWRFEQVSGGLRIVNMHSRLCLGAPGPEVRGGVRMVQRDCDEAQRWITVPE
;
A
#
# COMPACT_ATOMS: atom_id res chain seq x y z
N MET A 1 -21.93 -4.51 13.31
CA MET A 1 -20.55 -4.89 13.71
C MET A 1 -20.52 -6.12 14.60
N ALA A 2 -21.33 -6.20 15.66
CA ALA A 2 -21.39 -7.39 16.53
C ALA A 2 -21.70 -8.70 15.79
N GLU A 3 -22.68 -8.69 14.89
CA GLU A 3 -23.03 -9.86 14.05
C GLU A 3 -21.90 -10.25 13.10
N PHE A 4 -21.21 -9.27 12.50
CA PHE A 4 -20.05 -9.50 11.65
C PHE A 4 -18.92 -10.21 12.42
N GLY A 5 -18.62 -9.73 13.63
CA GLY A 5 -17.65 -10.37 14.52
C GLY A 5 -18.09 -11.77 14.97
N ALA A 6 -19.39 -11.99 15.19
CA ALA A 6 -19.94 -13.31 15.51
C ALA A 6 -19.78 -14.31 14.35
N ALA A 7 -20.04 -13.89 13.11
CA ALA A 7 -19.84 -14.72 11.92
C ALA A 7 -18.36 -15.15 11.77
N LEU A 8 -17.42 -14.23 12.00
CA LEU A 8 -15.99 -14.57 11.99
C LEU A 8 -15.61 -15.56 13.10
N ARG A 9 -16.19 -15.44 14.30
CA ARG A 9 -15.98 -16.44 15.39
C ARG A 9 -16.50 -17.81 15.01
N GLU A 10 -17.65 -17.87 14.36
CA GLU A 10 -18.26 -19.12 13.90
C GLU A 10 -17.37 -19.80 12.86
N LEU A 11 -16.89 -19.05 11.87
CA LEU A 11 -15.95 -19.55 10.85
C LEU A 11 -14.63 -20.03 11.45
N ARG A 12 -14.09 -19.31 12.45
CA ARG A 12 -12.88 -19.72 13.18
C ARG A 12 -13.05 -21.07 13.88
N GLY A 13 -14.28 -21.37 14.32
CA GLY A 13 -14.61 -22.60 15.03
C GLY A 13 -13.71 -22.82 16.25
N ARG A 14 -13.00 -23.95 16.28
CA ARG A 14 -12.14 -24.35 17.41
C ARG A 14 -10.73 -23.72 17.40
N LYS A 15 -10.30 -23.11 16.29
CA LYS A 15 -8.97 -22.49 16.21
C LYS A 15 -8.90 -21.34 17.21
N THR A 16 -7.83 -21.22 18.00
CA THR A 16 -7.74 -20.09 18.95
C THR A 16 -7.42 -18.78 18.20
N GLN A 17 -7.75 -17.63 18.81
CA GLN A 17 -7.37 -16.33 18.25
C GLN A 17 -5.85 -16.21 18.06
N GLN A 18 -5.07 -16.83 18.95
CA GLN A 18 -3.62 -16.85 18.83
C GLN A 18 -3.18 -17.67 17.61
N ASN A 19 -3.76 -18.85 17.39
CA ASN A 19 -3.41 -19.66 16.22
C ASN A 19 -3.73 -18.96 14.89
N ILE A 20 -4.83 -18.19 14.83
CA ILE A 20 -5.16 -17.38 13.66
C ILE A 20 -4.15 -16.26 13.46
N ALA A 21 -3.79 -15.53 14.52
CA ALA A 21 -2.77 -14.48 14.46
C ALA A 21 -1.40 -15.04 14.04
N ASP A 22 -0.97 -16.16 14.60
CA ASP A 22 0.30 -16.80 14.25
C ASP A 22 0.30 -17.28 12.79
N HIS A 23 -0.84 -17.81 12.31
CA HIS A 23 -0.98 -18.21 10.91
C HIS A 23 -0.90 -16.99 9.98
N ALA A 24 -1.57 -15.89 10.32
CA ALA A 24 -1.50 -14.65 9.55
C ALA A 24 -0.05 -14.14 9.44
N GLN A 25 0.67 -14.08 10.56
CA GLN A 25 2.06 -13.64 10.58
C GLN A 25 2.98 -14.52 9.74
N ARG A 26 2.83 -15.85 9.82
CA ARG A 26 3.59 -16.78 8.97
C ARG A 26 3.30 -16.63 7.47
N ASN A 27 2.12 -16.14 7.12
CA ASN A 27 1.73 -15.83 5.74
C ASN A 27 1.90 -14.33 5.42
N HIS A 28 2.65 -13.61 6.26
CA HIS A 28 2.99 -12.21 6.10
C HIS A 28 1.78 -11.26 5.96
N PHE A 29 0.70 -11.57 6.66
CA PHE A 29 -0.40 -10.66 6.88
C PHE A 29 -0.28 -9.99 8.25
N TYR A 30 -0.72 -8.74 8.34
CA TYR A 30 -0.93 -8.10 9.63
C TYR A 30 -2.21 -8.63 10.28
N LEU A 31 -2.06 -9.31 11.42
CA LEU A 31 -3.15 -9.60 12.34
C LEU A 31 -2.58 -9.99 13.70
N HIS A 32 -2.78 -9.17 14.72
CA HIS A 32 -2.45 -9.54 16.09
C HIS A 32 -3.67 -10.09 16.84
N ARG A 33 -3.42 -10.93 17.85
CA ARG A 33 -4.48 -11.53 18.67
C ARG A 33 -5.40 -10.48 19.34
N PRO A 34 -4.91 -9.35 19.90
CA PRO A 34 -5.79 -8.32 20.45
C PRO A 34 -6.71 -7.68 19.40
N ASP A 35 -6.20 -7.48 18.17
CA ASP A 35 -6.97 -6.97 17.04
C ASP A 35 -8.09 -7.93 16.67
N LEU A 36 -7.76 -9.21 16.50
CA LEU A 36 -8.75 -10.26 16.23
C LEU A 36 -9.80 -10.33 17.35
N SER A 37 -9.40 -10.22 18.61
CA SER A 37 -10.33 -10.18 19.74
C SER A 37 -11.27 -8.97 19.67
N ALA A 38 -10.78 -7.79 19.30
CA ALA A 38 -11.61 -6.59 19.15
C ALA A 38 -12.59 -6.73 17.98
N ILE A 39 -12.15 -7.27 16.85
CA ILE A 39 -12.98 -7.54 15.66
C ILE A 39 -14.08 -8.54 16.01
N GLU A 40 -13.73 -9.68 16.60
CA GLU A 40 -14.68 -10.72 16.95
C GLU A 40 -15.71 -10.25 17.97
N ARG A 41 -15.32 -9.40 18.92
CA ARG A 41 -16.24 -8.76 19.87
C ARG A 41 -17.08 -7.64 19.26
N GLY A 42 -16.85 -7.28 18.00
CA GLY A 42 -17.60 -6.25 17.28
C GLY A 42 -17.25 -4.82 17.69
N HIS A 43 -16.08 -4.61 18.31
CA HIS A 43 -15.62 -3.27 18.70
C HIS A 43 -15.21 -2.43 17.49
N ARG A 44 -14.78 -3.08 16.40
CA ARG A 44 -14.48 -2.47 15.11
C ARG A 44 -14.67 -3.48 13.97
N LEU A 45 -14.77 -2.98 12.75
CA LEU A 45 -14.67 -3.82 11.55
C LEU A 45 -13.19 -4.16 11.25
N PRO A 46 -12.90 -5.32 10.65
CA PRO A 46 -11.55 -5.63 10.20
C PRO A 46 -11.19 -4.77 8.98
N THR A 47 -9.89 -4.56 8.76
CA THR A 47 -9.38 -4.05 7.48
C THR A 47 -9.57 -5.12 6.38
N ALA A 48 -9.43 -4.73 5.10
CA ALA A 48 -9.46 -5.72 4.01
C ALA A 48 -8.36 -6.78 4.18
N ASN A 49 -7.18 -6.38 4.69
CA ASN A 49 -6.08 -7.29 4.93
C ASN A 49 -6.29 -8.22 6.11
N GLU A 50 -6.79 -7.70 7.23
CA GLU A 50 -7.14 -8.52 8.39
C GLU A 50 -8.22 -9.53 8.03
N LEU A 51 -9.19 -9.14 7.20
CA LEU A 51 -10.24 -10.03 6.75
C LEU A 51 -9.68 -11.18 5.90
N ARG A 52 -8.79 -10.87 4.94
CA ARG A 52 -8.05 -11.91 4.19
C ARG A 52 -7.28 -12.82 5.13
N ALA A 53 -6.54 -12.26 6.08
CA ALA A 53 -5.74 -13.01 7.03
C ALA A 53 -6.59 -13.99 7.85
N ILE A 54 -7.73 -13.52 8.38
CA ILE A 54 -8.67 -14.33 9.16
C ILE A 54 -9.24 -15.46 8.30
N LEU A 55 -9.75 -15.14 7.11
CA LEU A 55 -10.42 -16.10 6.24
C LEU A 55 -9.45 -17.14 5.67
N HIS A 56 -8.23 -16.75 5.28
CA HIS A 56 -7.19 -17.69 4.89
C HIS A 56 -6.84 -18.66 6.03
N ALA A 57 -6.65 -18.16 7.26
CA ALA A 57 -6.34 -18.99 8.41
C ALA A 57 -7.46 -19.97 8.81
N CYS A 58 -8.70 -19.64 8.43
CA CYS A 58 -9.88 -20.47 8.62
C CYS A 58 -10.15 -21.40 7.43
N ASP A 59 -9.26 -21.47 6.43
CA ASP A 59 -9.44 -22.27 5.21
C ASP A 59 -10.68 -21.83 4.41
N ARG A 60 -11.03 -20.54 4.47
CA ARG A 60 -12.22 -19.91 3.87
C ARG A 60 -11.89 -18.71 2.99
N ALA A 61 -10.76 -18.76 2.29
CA ALA A 61 -10.34 -17.71 1.37
C ALA A 61 -11.35 -17.44 0.24
N ASP A 62 -12.22 -18.41 -0.06
CA ASP A 62 -13.36 -18.29 -0.99
C ASP A 62 -14.35 -17.19 -0.59
N LEU A 63 -14.43 -16.85 0.70
CA LEU A 63 -15.38 -15.87 1.23
C LEU A 63 -14.85 -14.44 1.28
N VAL A 64 -13.61 -14.19 0.86
CA VAL A 64 -12.96 -12.88 1.02
C VAL A 64 -13.76 -11.76 0.38
N ASP A 65 -14.16 -11.92 -0.89
CA ASP A 65 -14.87 -10.87 -1.63
C ASP A 65 -16.27 -10.61 -1.05
N GLU A 66 -16.95 -11.66 -0.60
CA GLU A 66 -18.26 -11.55 0.05
C GLU A 66 -18.17 -10.73 1.35
N PHE A 67 -17.19 -11.07 2.22
CA PHE A 67 -17.02 -10.36 3.48
C PHE A 67 -16.49 -8.94 3.27
N ILE A 68 -15.68 -8.68 2.25
CA ILE A 68 -15.28 -7.31 1.87
C ILE A 68 -16.53 -6.52 1.47
N GLY A 69 -17.40 -7.07 0.63
CA GLY A 69 -18.66 -6.42 0.25
C GLY A 69 -19.59 -6.19 1.45
N LEU A 70 -19.68 -7.14 2.38
CA LEU A 70 -20.43 -6.96 3.64
C LEU A 70 -19.85 -5.84 4.50
N ARG A 71 -18.53 -5.80 4.69
CA ARG A 71 -17.83 -4.73 5.41
C ARG A 71 -18.14 -3.38 4.78
N GLU A 72 -18.01 -3.24 3.47
CA GLU A 72 -18.24 -1.98 2.75
C GLU A 72 -19.67 -1.46 2.93
N ARG A 73 -20.68 -2.34 2.90
CA ARG A 73 -22.08 -1.97 3.18
C ARG A 73 -22.27 -1.46 4.60
N LEU A 74 -21.56 -2.01 5.57
CA LEU A 74 -21.60 -1.57 6.97
C LEU A 74 -20.87 -0.24 7.18
N VAL A 75 -19.76 0.00 6.47
CA VAL A 75 -19.01 1.26 6.53
C VAL A 75 -19.77 2.38 5.82
N ASN A 76 -20.40 2.10 4.69
CA ASN A 76 -21.11 3.09 3.88
C ASN A 76 -22.54 2.62 3.50
N PRO A 77 -23.50 2.70 4.44
CA PRO A 77 -24.87 2.25 4.21
C PRO A 77 -25.58 3.04 3.09
N ALA A 78 -25.17 4.30 2.85
CA ALA A 78 -25.72 5.14 1.77
C ALA A 78 -25.30 4.68 0.36
N ARG A 79 -24.19 3.93 0.23
CA ARG A 79 -23.76 3.37 -1.07
C ARG A 79 -24.56 2.12 -1.43
N ALA A 80 -25.10 1.41 -0.44
CA ALA A 80 -25.90 0.18 -0.62
C ALA A 80 -27.30 0.45 -1.21
N SER A 81 -27.82 1.68 -1.10
CA SER A 81 -29.13 2.07 -1.62
C SER A 81 -29.10 2.75 -2.98
N ARG A 82 -27.92 2.95 -3.58
CA ARG A 82 -27.84 3.49 -4.95
C ARG A 82 -28.20 2.38 -5.94
N PRO A 83 -29.30 2.50 -6.70
CA PRO A 83 -29.57 1.56 -7.77
C PRO A 83 -28.40 1.57 -8.75
N ALA A 84 -28.03 0.40 -9.27
CA ALA A 84 -27.07 0.28 -10.37
C ALA A 84 -27.59 1.11 -11.55
N TRP A 85 -27.05 2.32 -11.70
CA TRP A 85 -27.53 3.26 -12.69
C TRP A 85 -27.16 2.73 -14.09
N PRO A 86 -28.13 2.52 -15.00
CA PRO A 86 -27.82 2.04 -16.34
C PRO A 86 -27.05 3.13 -17.10
N TRP A 87 -25.90 2.76 -17.62
CA TRP A 87 -24.83 3.50 -18.29
C TRP A 87 -25.22 4.30 -19.56
N LYS A 88 -26.48 4.72 -19.73
CA LYS A 88 -26.91 5.47 -20.91
C LYS A 88 -27.09 6.96 -20.62
N TRP A 89 -26.16 7.72 -21.19
CA TRP A 89 -26.16 9.17 -21.46
C TRP A 89 -25.72 10.11 -20.33
N VAL A 90 -24.45 10.52 -20.36
CA VAL A 90 -24.09 11.94 -20.45
C VAL A 90 -22.90 12.08 -21.40
N ALA A 91 -23.15 12.62 -22.59
CA ALA A 91 -22.14 13.25 -23.42
C ALA A 91 -22.03 14.70 -22.97
N VAL A 92 -20.87 15.15 -22.48
CA VAL A 92 -20.49 16.57 -22.52
C VAL A 92 -18.97 16.71 -22.68
N ALA A 93 -18.63 17.21 -23.87
CA ALA A 93 -17.49 18.05 -24.27
C ALA A 93 -16.07 17.72 -23.79
N ALA A 94 -15.27 17.30 -24.77
CA ALA A 94 -13.82 17.48 -24.79
C ALA A 94 -13.45 18.96 -24.68
N ALA A 95 -12.47 19.27 -23.82
CA ALA A 95 -11.65 20.45 -23.95
C ALA A 95 -10.18 20.00 -23.88
N VAL A 96 -9.60 19.90 -25.06
CA VAL A 96 -8.15 19.79 -25.28
C VAL A 96 -7.53 21.11 -24.87
N VAL A 97 -6.60 21.08 -23.92
CA VAL A 97 -5.61 22.14 -23.74
C VAL A 97 -4.24 21.50 -23.79
N VAL A 98 -3.63 21.58 -24.97
CA VAL A 98 -2.19 21.40 -25.16
C VAL A 98 -1.54 22.69 -24.68
N VAL A 99 -0.76 22.64 -23.59
CA VAL A 99 0.28 23.64 -23.35
C VAL A 99 1.60 22.88 -23.26
N ALA A 100 2.31 22.90 -24.38
CA ALA A 100 3.72 22.62 -24.43
C ALA A 100 4.46 23.76 -23.72
N ALA A 101 5.11 23.45 -22.61
CA ALA A 101 6.24 24.22 -22.11
C ALA A 101 7.12 23.27 -21.30
N GLY A 102 8.06 22.62 -21.98
CA GLY A 102 9.16 21.94 -21.33
C GLY A 102 10.00 22.99 -20.61
N VAL A 103 9.89 23.05 -19.28
CA VAL A 103 10.81 23.83 -18.45
C VAL A 103 11.95 22.89 -18.07
N TRP A 104 13.10 23.06 -18.73
CA TRP A 104 14.35 22.49 -18.29
C TRP A 104 14.85 23.31 -17.11
N PHE A 105 14.81 22.76 -15.89
CA PHE A 105 15.56 23.31 -14.78
C PHE A 105 16.96 22.70 -14.78
N VAL A 106 17.97 23.54 -15.01
CA VAL A 106 19.35 23.23 -14.63
C VAL A 106 19.43 23.43 -13.13
N ALA A 107 19.56 22.33 -12.38
CA ALA A 107 19.76 22.38 -10.94
C ALA A 107 21.08 23.11 -10.64
N THR A 108 21.00 24.27 -10.01
CA THR A 108 22.16 24.91 -9.37
C THR A 108 22.55 24.08 -8.14
N PRO A 109 23.85 23.88 -7.87
CA PRO A 109 24.26 23.19 -6.65
C PRO A 109 23.90 24.06 -5.44
N GLY A 110 22.90 23.63 -4.65
CA GLY A 110 22.48 24.32 -3.44
C GLY A 110 20.99 24.20 -3.09
N ASP A 111 20.15 23.78 -4.03
CA ASP A 111 18.68 23.75 -3.85
C ASP A 111 18.14 22.34 -3.61
N THR A 112 18.75 21.60 -2.68
CA THR A 112 18.33 20.23 -2.35
C THR A 112 17.00 20.16 -1.60
N ASN A 113 16.34 21.28 -1.27
CA ASN A 113 15.13 21.33 -0.43
C ASN A 113 13.81 21.48 -1.20
N ALA A 114 13.81 21.68 -2.52
CA ALA A 114 12.61 22.08 -3.26
C ALA A 114 11.70 20.93 -3.76
N VAL A 115 12.05 19.66 -3.49
CA VAL A 115 11.28 18.47 -3.95
C VAL A 115 10.58 17.72 -2.81
N TYR A 116 10.95 17.98 -1.55
CA TYR A 116 10.31 17.33 -0.40
C TYR A 116 8.88 17.85 -0.18
N HIS A 117 7.99 16.95 0.26
CA HIS A 117 6.58 17.21 0.59
C HIS A 117 5.59 17.47 -0.56
N ARG A 118 6.03 17.55 -1.82
CA ARG A 118 5.07 17.56 -2.94
C ARG A 118 4.51 16.16 -3.20
N PRO A 119 3.23 16.05 -3.59
CA PRO A 119 2.68 14.81 -4.11
C PRO A 119 3.50 14.29 -5.31
N VAL A 120 3.83 13.02 -5.27
CA VAL A 120 4.50 12.32 -6.37
C VAL A 120 3.82 10.97 -6.61
N VAL A 121 3.90 10.50 -7.84
CA VAL A 121 3.64 9.11 -8.21
C VAL A 121 4.98 8.40 -8.32
N ILE A 122 5.08 7.20 -7.74
CA ILE A 122 6.23 6.31 -7.91
C ILE A 122 5.83 5.26 -8.95
N ARG A 123 6.44 5.29 -10.13
CA ARG A 123 6.10 4.44 -11.28
C ARG A 123 7.28 3.56 -11.65
N HIS A 124 7.01 2.36 -12.17
CA HIS A 124 8.04 1.59 -12.88
C HIS A 124 8.53 2.41 -14.09
N SER A 125 9.84 2.40 -14.38
CA SER A 125 10.41 3.22 -15.47
C SER A 125 9.89 2.80 -16.84
N ASP A 126 9.65 1.50 -17.01
CA ASP A 126 9.40 0.86 -18.30
C ASP A 126 7.90 0.51 -18.51
N SER A 127 7.01 0.94 -17.61
CA SER A 127 5.57 0.69 -17.73
C SER A 127 4.72 1.78 -17.08
N ASP A 128 3.40 1.72 -17.30
CA ASP A 128 2.44 2.60 -16.61
C ASP A 128 2.04 2.09 -15.22
N LEU A 129 2.66 1.01 -14.75
CA LEU A 129 2.40 0.48 -13.42
C LEU A 129 3.00 1.41 -12.37
N ARG A 130 2.19 1.75 -11.36
CA ARG A 130 2.62 2.57 -10.23
C ARG A 130 2.45 1.88 -8.90
N LEU A 131 3.27 2.29 -7.95
CA LEU A 131 3.23 1.87 -6.57
C LEU A 131 1.96 2.44 -5.91
N ALA A 132 1.06 1.57 -5.45
CA ALA A 132 -0.18 1.99 -4.83
C ALA A 132 -0.53 1.12 -3.62
N VAL A 133 -1.24 1.73 -2.68
CA VAL A 133 -1.98 1.01 -1.64
C VAL A 133 -3.34 0.65 -2.23
N VAL A 134 -3.68 -0.64 -2.31
CA VAL A 134 -4.92 -1.13 -2.96
C VAL A 134 -5.93 -1.68 -1.96
N GLU A 135 -5.60 -1.62 -0.69
CA GLU A 135 -6.55 -1.83 0.40
C GLU A 135 -7.00 -0.48 0.94
N ASP A 136 -7.87 -0.48 1.96
CA ASP A 136 -8.29 0.74 2.63
C ASP A 136 -7.04 1.55 3.03
N PRO A 137 -6.77 2.69 2.36
CA PRO A 137 -5.49 3.36 2.49
C PRO A 137 -5.32 4.01 3.87
N GLY A 138 -6.37 4.04 4.71
CA GLY A 138 -6.26 4.43 6.11
C GLY A 138 -5.82 3.31 7.07
N ASP A 139 -5.75 2.06 6.58
CA ASP A 139 -5.56 0.88 7.43
C ASP A 139 -4.09 0.43 7.51
N ARG A 140 -3.65 0.10 8.73
CA ARG A 140 -2.29 -0.37 8.99
C ARG A 140 -2.08 -1.77 8.43
N GLY A 141 -0.89 -2.01 7.91
CA GLY A 141 -0.48 -3.30 7.38
C GLY A 141 -1.02 -3.56 5.99
N ALA A 142 -1.70 -2.60 5.37
CA ALA A 142 -2.16 -2.73 4.00
C ALA A 142 -0.97 -2.93 3.05
N HIS A 143 -1.07 -3.93 2.18
CA HIS A 143 -0.01 -4.21 1.22
C HIS A 143 0.07 -3.11 0.17
N VAL A 144 1.31 -2.83 -0.23
CA VAL A 144 1.59 -2.01 -1.39
C VAL A 144 1.72 -2.92 -2.60
N VAL A 145 1.12 -2.53 -3.71
CA VAL A 145 1.09 -3.30 -4.95
C VAL A 145 1.50 -2.42 -6.14
N SER A 146 1.83 -3.06 -7.25
CA SER A 146 1.90 -2.38 -8.56
C SER A 146 0.53 -2.42 -9.23
N VAL A 147 0.01 -1.28 -9.68
CA VAL A 147 -1.27 -1.23 -10.41
C VAL A 147 -1.16 -0.45 -11.70
N GLU A 148 -1.92 -0.88 -12.71
CA GLU A 148 -2.26 -0.04 -13.85
C GLU A 148 -3.17 1.07 -13.37
N SER A 149 -2.95 2.30 -13.83
CA SER A 149 -3.93 3.33 -13.50
C SER A 149 -3.97 4.50 -14.45
N SER A 150 -5.20 4.93 -14.72
CA SER A 150 -5.58 6.18 -15.38
C SER A 150 -6.13 7.25 -14.41
N SER A 151 -6.16 7.01 -13.09
CA SER A 151 -6.77 7.94 -12.10
C SER A 151 -5.73 8.72 -11.30
N ARG A 152 -6.11 9.81 -10.61
CA ARG A 152 -5.21 10.63 -9.80
C ARG A 152 -5.16 10.31 -8.30
N GLU A 153 -6.05 9.48 -7.75
CA GLU A 153 -6.24 9.43 -6.29
C GLU A 153 -5.53 8.27 -5.56
N LEU A 154 -5.25 7.14 -6.23
CA LEU A 154 -4.58 5.98 -5.61
C LEU A 154 -3.10 5.92 -5.98
N GLY A 155 -2.23 5.71 -4.99
CA GLY A 155 -0.79 5.59 -5.20
C GLY A 155 -0.07 6.93 -5.37
N MET A 156 -0.61 7.99 -4.77
CA MET A 156 0.13 9.22 -4.56
C MET A 156 0.89 9.16 -3.23
N TRP A 157 2.11 9.67 -3.25
CA TRP A 157 3.04 9.63 -2.13
C TRP A 157 3.60 11.03 -1.85
N ARG A 158 4.05 11.26 -0.63
CA ARG A 158 4.95 12.36 -0.29
C ARG A 158 6.26 11.77 0.19
N ILE A 159 7.36 12.24 -0.41
CA ILE A 159 8.70 12.02 0.14
C ILE A 159 8.84 13.02 1.29
N GLY A 160 8.81 12.49 2.51
CA GLY A 160 8.81 13.24 3.76
C GLY A 160 10.21 13.55 4.26
N ASP A 161 10.29 13.75 5.58
CA ASP A 161 11.52 14.16 6.26
C ASP A 161 12.61 13.08 6.17
N PRO A 162 13.89 13.48 6.07
CA PRO A 162 15.01 12.56 6.13
C PRO A 162 15.16 11.91 7.52
N HIS A 163 15.86 10.79 7.57
CA HIS A 163 16.20 10.12 8.83
C HIS A 163 17.20 10.95 9.61
N LYS A 164 17.00 11.03 10.93
CA LYS A 164 17.83 11.83 11.85
C LYS A 164 19.32 11.48 11.85
N SER A 165 19.68 10.23 11.52
CA SER A 165 21.07 9.76 11.50
C SER A 165 21.70 9.72 10.11
N ASP A 166 20.90 9.79 9.03
CA ASP A 166 21.40 9.77 7.66
C ASP A 166 20.42 10.54 6.75
N GLY A 167 20.87 11.70 6.26
CA GLY A 167 20.09 12.61 5.43
C GLY A 167 19.69 12.07 4.06
N ASN A 168 20.17 10.88 3.67
CA ASN A 168 19.89 10.26 2.37
C ASN A 168 18.71 9.29 2.39
N PHE A 169 18.11 9.04 3.56
CA PHE A 169 17.01 8.11 3.75
C PHE A 169 15.75 8.88 4.14
N PHE A 170 14.63 8.66 3.45
CA PHE A 170 13.41 9.46 3.61
C PHE A 170 12.22 8.58 3.94
N GLN A 171 11.26 9.10 4.70
CA GLN A 171 9.95 8.45 4.79
C GLN A 171 9.18 8.64 3.47
N VAL A 172 8.55 7.57 2.99
CA VAL A 172 7.63 7.63 1.85
C VAL A 172 6.22 7.49 2.39
N ARG A 173 5.44 8.58 2.37
CA ARG A 173 4.13 8.66 3.05
C ARG A 173 3.00 8.59 2.04
N ALA A 174 2.06 7.66 2.20
CA ALA A 174 0.87 7.60 1.36
C ALA A 174 0.02 8.86 1.57
N LEU A 175 -0.51 9.44 0.49
CA LEU A 175 -1.50 10.51 0.56
C LEU A 175 -2.88 9.92 0.89
N GLY A 176 -3.10 9.69 2.18
CA GLY A 176 -4.35 9.22 2.77
C GLY A 176 -4.54 9.80 4.17
N ARG A 177 -5.72 9.56 4.76
CA ARG A 177 -5.98 9.85 6.18
C ARG A 177 -6.36 8.55 6.90
N PRO A 178 -5.60 8.12 7.92
CA PRO A 178 -4.32 8.66 8.38
C PRO A 178 -3.21 8.59 7.32
N SER A 179 -2.20 9.45 7.43
CA SER A 179 -1.00 9.39 6.58
C SER A 179 -0.07 8.33 7.14
N LEU A 180 0.09 7.24 6.40
CA LEU A 180 0.91 6.08 6.78
C LEU A 180 2.21 6.05 5.95
N CYS A 181 3.24 5.42 6.50
CA CYS A 181 4.57 5.31 5.93
C CYS A 181 4.77 3.95 5.25
N LEU A 182 5.46 3.95 4.10
CA LEU A 182 5.97 2.76 3.44
C LEU A 182 6.97 2.06 4.36
N GLU A 183 6.78 0.76 4.56
CA GLU A 183 7.50 -0.02 5.57
C GLU A 183 7.84 -1.41 5.05
N ALA A 184 9.07 -1.87 5.31
CA ALA A 184 9.40 -3.29 5.26
C ALA A 184 8.72 -4.00 6.44
N PHE A 185 7.79 -4.91 6.13
CA PHE A 185 6.87 -5.50 7.11
C PHE A 185 7.61 -6.10 8.32
N GLN A 186 7.18 -5.71 9.53
CA GLN A 186 7.71 -6.23 10.81
C GLN A 186 9.22 -6.04 11.00
N GLU A 187 9.77 -4.95 10.48
CA GLU A 187 11.22 -4.67 10.57
C GLU A 187 12.09 -5.77 9.91
N SER A 188 11.50 -6.57 9.02
CA SER A 188 12.18 -7.71 8.43
C SER A 188 13.41 -7.28 7.64
N VAL A 189 14.47 -8.07 7.73
CA VAL A 189 15.65 -7.99 6.87
C VAL A 189 15.72 -9.14 5.86
N ALA A 190 14.71 -10.01 5.85
CA ALA A 190 14.64 -11.13 4.93
C ALA A 190 14.22 -10.68 3.53
N GLU A 191 14.82 -11.30 2.52
CA GLU A 191 14.33 -11.23 1.15
C GLU A 191 12.88 -11.71 1.06
N GLN A 192 12.17 -11.18 0.05
CA GLN A 192 10.77 -11.47 -0.24
C GLN A 192 9.79 -11.06 0.86
N SER A 193 10.23 -10.37 1.90
CA SER A 193 9.32 -9.77 2.88
C SER A 193 8.49 -8.67 2.24
N TYR A 194 7.17 -8.68 2.48
CA TYR A 194 6.29 -7.69 1.89
C TYR A 194 6.62 -6.27 2.35
N VAL A 195 6.32 -5.33 1.47
CA VAL A 195 6.28 -3.90 1.78
C VAL A 195 4.83 -3.49 1.98
N VAL A 196 4.57 -2.81 3.09
CA VAL A 196 3.24 -2.41 3.56
C VAL A 196 3.22 -0.92 3.87
N GLN A 197 2.04 -0.42 4.25
CA GLN A 197 1.94 0.85 4.96
C GLN A 197 1.75 0.64 6.46
N TRP A 198 2.38 1.49 7.27
CA TRP A 198 2.28 1.44 8.72
C TRP A 198 2.24 2.85 9.35
N GLU A 199 1.92 2.94 10.63
CA GLU A 199 2.08 4.20 11.35
C GLU A 199 3.51 4.70 11.20
N CYS A 200 3.72 5.99 10.94
CA CYS A 200 5.06 6.56 10.86
C CYS A 200 5.71 6.60 12.25
N LEU A 201 6.47 5.55 12.61
CA LEU A 201 7.16 5.37 13.90
C LEU A 201 8.57 5.97 13.92
N GLY A 202 9.10 6.34 12.76
CA GLY A 202 10.46 6.92 12.68
C GLY A 202 11.56 5.88 12.85
N ARG A 203 11.28 4.60 12.54
CA ARG A 203 12.23 3.48 12.60
C ARG A 203 12.84 3.21 11.23
N GLU A 204 14.08 2.70 11.19
CA GLU A 204 14.88 2.53 9.96
C GLU A 204 14.16 1.75 8.85
N HIS A 205 13.37 0.73 9.19
CA HIS A 205 12.63 -0.06 8.20
C HIS A 205 11.51 0.72 7.46
N GLN A 206 11.25 1.97 7.88
CA GLN A 206 10.32 2.91 7.24
C GLN A 206 11.01 4.00 6.41
N PHE A 207 12.34 3.97 6.32
CA PHE A 207 13.11 4.96 5.57
C PHE A 207 13.77 4.32 4.36
N TRP A 208 13.73 5.06 3.26
CA TRP A 208 14.10 4.58 1.95
C TRP A 208 15.02 5.59 1.25
N ARG A 209 16.10 5.10 0.66
CA ARG A 209 17.00 5.89 -0.17
C ARG A 209 16.65 5.69 -1.63
N PHE A 210 16.57 6.79 -2.37
CA PHE A 210 16.38 6.79 -3.81
C PHE A 210 17.75 6.89 -4.48
N GLU A 211 18.27 5.77 -4.98
CA GLU A 211 19.57 5.69 -5.65
C GLU A 211 19.41 5.80 -7.16
N GLN A 212 20.14 6.72 -7.78
CA GLN A 212 20.18 6.82 -9.24
C GLN A 212 20.86 5.59 -9.84
N VAL A 213 20.19 4.95 -10.79
CA VAL A 213 20.73 3.86 -11.62
C VAL A 213 20.49 4.17 -13.09
N SER A 214 21.07 3.37 -13.98
CA SER A 214 20.77 3.46 -15.41
C SER A 214 19.27 3.23 -15.64
N GLY A 215 18.61 4.16 -16.31
CA GLY A 215 17.18 4.04 -16.65
C GLY A 215 16.19 4.35 -15.52
N GLY A 216 16.63 4.76 -14.33
CA GLY A 216 15.70 5.14 -13.26
C GLY A 216 16.32 5.21 -11.87
N LEU A 217 15.51 4.91 -10.87
CA LEU A 217 15.82 4.91 -9.45
C LEU A 217 15.67 3.51 -8.89
N ARG A 218 16.55 3.18 -7.97
CA ARG A 218 16.40 2.06 -7.04
C ARG A 218 15.96 2.61 -5.70
N ILE A 219 15.02 1.94 -5.04
CA ILE A 219 14.47 2.37 -3.75
C ILE A 219 14.93 1.38 -2.68
N VAL A 220 15.90 1.80 -1.87
CA VAL A 220 16.64 0.94 -0.93
C VAL A 220 16.19 1.19 0.50
N ASN A 221 15.83 0.14 1.23
CA ASN A 221 15.45 0.25 2.64
C ASN A 221 16.68 0.53 3.53
N MET A 222 16.54 1.41 4.52
CA MET A 222 17.64 1.75 5.43
C MET A 222 18.05 0.57 6.32
N HIS A 223 17.08 -0.21 6.80
CA HIS A 223 17.31 -1.28 7.78
C HIS A 223 17.88 -2.53 7.11
N SER A 224 17.22 -3.03 6.07
CA SER A 224 17.59 -4.29 5.42
C SER A 224 18.65 -4.14 4.33
N ARG A 225 18.85 -2.93 3.79
CA ARG A 225 19.64 -2.66 2.58
C ARG A 225 19.11 -3.36 1.32
N LEU A 226 17.92 -3.95 1.39
CA LEU A 226 17.22 -4.56 0.26
C LEU A 226 16.41 -3.51 -0.50
N CYS A 227 16.02 -3.88 -1.71
CA CYS A 227 15.36 -3.00 -2.66
C CYS A 227 13.88 -3.31 -2.80
N LEU A 228 13.06 -2.26 -2.90
CA LEU A 228 11.64 -2.38 -3.27
C LEU A 228 11.51 -2.91 -4.70
N GLY A 229 10.82 -4.04 -4.85
CA GLY A 229 10.62 -4.70 -6.14
C GLY A 229 9.43 -5.65 -6.16
N ALA A 230 9.03 -6.03 -7.37
CA ALA A 230 8.10 -7.15 -7.53
C ALA A 230 8.78 -8.45 -7.05
N PRO A 231 8.02 -9.44 -6.55
CA PRO A 231 8.57 -10.70 -6.03
C PRO A 231 9.24 -11.56 -7.11
N GLY A 232 8.90 -11.33 -8.39
CA GLY A 232 9.50 -12.01 -9.54
C GLY A 232 9.88 -11.04 -10.65
N PRO A 233 10.38 -11.56 -11.79
CA PRO A 233 10.89 -10.75 -12.90
C PRO A 233 9.79 -10.01 -13.68
N GLU A 234 8.57 -10.54 -13.67
CA GLU A 234 7.43 -9.94 -14.35
C GLU A 234 6.63 -9.05 -13.39
N VAL A 235 6.40 -7.81 -13.81
CA VAL A 235 5.52 -6.88 -13.10
C VAL A 235 4.17 -6.83 -13.82
N ARG A 236 3.11 -7.19 -13.10
CA ARG A 236 1.72 -7.11 -13.55
C ARG A 236 0.87 -6.40 -12.50
N GLY A 237 -0.27 -5.85 -12.92
CA GLY A 237 -1.22 -5.22 -12.01
C GLY A 237 -1.65 -6.14 -10.85
N GLY A 238 -1.77 -5.58 -9.65
CA GLY A 238 -2.18 -6.26 -8.42
C GLY A 238 -1.08 -7.04 -7.69
N VAL A 239 0.15 -7.09 -8.21
CA VAL A 239 1.28 -7.78 -7.55
C VAL A 239 1.68 -7.04 -6.28
N ARG A 240 1.71 -7.75 -5.15
CA ARG A 240 2.21 -7.25 -3.86
C ARG A 240 3.72 -7.06 -3.93
N MET A 241 4.15 -5.88 -3.50
CA MET A 241 5.54 -5.48 -3.50
C MET A 241 6.28 -6.07 -2.30
N VAL A 242 7.55 -6.39 -2.52
CA VAL A 242 8.44 -6.94 -1.51
C VAL A 242 9.74 -6.15 -1.45
N GLN A 243 10.52 -6.38 -0.40
CA GLN A 243 11.95 -6.12 -0.45
C GLN A 243 12.68 -7.38 -0.94
N ARG A 244 13.68 -7.21 -1.78
CA ARG A 244 14.55 -8.30 -2.24
C ARG A 244 15.90 -7.75 -2.68
N ASP A 245 16.82 -8.63 -3.04
CA ASP A 245 18.11 -8.22 -3.56
C ASP A 245 17.99 -7.20 -4.68
N CYS A 246 18.96 -6.28 -4.69
CA CYS A 246 18.97 -5.15 -5.59
C CYS A 246 19.43 -5.57 -6.99
N ASP A 247 18.58 -5.44 -8.00
CA ASP A 247 18.89 -5.81 -9.37
C ASP A 247 18.46 -4.75 -10.40
N GLU A 248 18.51 -5.11 -11.68
CA GLU A 248 18.16 -4.24 -12.81
C GLU A 248 16.65 -4.20 -13.11
N ALA A 249 15.85 -5.09 -12.54
CA ALA A 249 14.40 -5.08 -12.71
C ALA A 249 13.72 -4.01 -11.84
N GLN A 250 14.39 -3.57 -10.77
CA GLN A 250 13.89 -2.54 -9.85
C GLN A 250 14.25 -1.13 -10.33
N ARG A 251 13.61 -0.70 -11.42
CA ARG A 251 13.78 0.63 -11.99
C ARG A 251 12.51 1.45 -11.82
N TRP A 252 12.59 2.48 -11.00
CA TRP A 252 11.50 3.37 -10.64
C TRP A 252 11.74 4.78 -11.15
N ILE A 253 10.68 5.56 -11.31
CA ILE A 253 10.74 7.01 -11.51
C ILE A 253 9.75 7.68 -10.56
N THR A 254 10.05 8.91 -10.15
CA THR A 254 9.13 9.78 -9.44
C THR A 254 8.57 10.82 -10.41
N VAL A 255 7.24 10.95 -10.45
CA VAL A 255 6.54 11.91 -11.30
C VAL A 255 5.77 12.88 -10.41
N PRO A 256 6.04 14.19 -10.46
CA PRO A 256 5.25 15.18 -9.72
C PRO A 256 3.79 15.21 -10.23
N GLU A 257 2.82 15.35 -9.31
CA GLU A 257 1.40 15.65 -9.62
C GLU A 257 1.00 17.03 -9.09
#